data_AF-A0A7J4VGN0-F1
#
_entry.id   AF-A0A7J4VGN0-F1
#
_cell.length_a   1.000
_cell.length_b   1.000
_cell.length_c   1.000
_cell.angle_alpha   90.00
_cell.angle_beta   90.00
_cell.angle_gamma   90.00
#
_symmetry.space_group_name_H-M   'P 1'
#
loop_
_entity.id
_entity.type
_entity.pdbx_description
1 polymer ?
#
loop_
_entity_poly.entity_id
_entity_poly.type
_entity_poly.pdbx_seq_one_letter_code
_entity_poly.pdbx_strand_id
1 'polypeptide(L)'
;PAVAGETTTTADIDATTKAYIRKTFYAGVESEAKAEELFNYIEKNFGKKLSKMSPFVAAYYGGSETLLAKHAGNPFTKLDLLNAGLDKIAYAMKKSPNSLEIRFMRFSILHYLPFFLGREKERDDDLAVIYELLLKKDYSELDKKTQDGMIKFVLESDRLEKSKRPKLSSLLK
;
A
#
# COMPACT_ATOMS: atom_id res chain seq x y z
N PRO A 1 5.05 -15.82 43.91
CA PRO A 1 3.96 -16.08 42.96
C PRO A 1 4.32 -15.58 41.54
N ALA A 2 4.89 -16.48 40.71
CA ALA A 2 4.70 -16.46 39.25
C ALA A 2 3.37 -17.20 38.98
N VAL A 3 2.56 -17.02 37.92
CA VAL A 3 2.76 -16.91 36.46
C VAL A 3 1.44 -16.26 35.93
N ALA A 4 1.34 -15.35 34.96
CA ALA A 4 1.60 -15.44 33.50
C ALA A 4 1.46 -14.00 32.91
N GLY A 5 2.36 -13.48 32.07
CA GLY A 5 2.64 -13.89 30.68
C GLY A 5 1.69 -13.13 29.72
N GLU A 6 2.04 -11.94 29.20
CA GLU A 6 2.66 -11.75 27.87
C GLU A 6 2.02 -12.65 26.79
N THR A 7 1.28 -12.20 25.78
CA THR A 7 1.72 -11.40 24.63
C THR A 7 0.52 -11.32 23.68
N THR A 8 0.09 -10.15 23.24
CA THR A 8 -0.78 -10.06 22.05
C THR A 8 0.10 -9.75 20.85
N THR A 9 0.89 -10.74 20.45
CA THR A 9 1.64 -10.72 19.20
C THR A 9 0.62 -10.51 18.07
N THR A 10 0.86 -9.54 17.19
CA THR A 10 0.20 -9.46 15.89
C THR A 10 0.33 -10.83 15.23
N ALA A 11 -0.73 -11.64 15.26
CA ALA A 11 -0.72 -12.96 14.65
C ALA A 11 -0.25 -12.79 13.20
N ASP A 12 0.84 -13.47 12.85
CA ASP A 12 1.37 -13.45 11.50
C ASP A 12 0.26 -13.90 10.55
N ILE A 13 -0.15 -12.99 9.67
CA ILE A 13 -1.17 -13.28 8.67
C ILE A 13 -0.59 -14.31 7.73
N ASP A 14 -1.26 -15.44 7.62
CA ASP A 14 -0.79 -16.55 6.81
C ASP A 14 -0.67 -16.16 5.34
N ALA A 15 0.20 -16.87 4.62
CA ALA A 15 0.51 -16.57 3.23
C ALA A 15 -0.72 -16.66 2.30
N THR A 16 -1.68 -17.54 2.60
CA THR A 16 -2.91 -17.69 1.81
C THR A 16 -3.79 -16.45 1.95
N THR A 17 -3.94 -15.96 3.17
CA THR A 17 -4.69 -14.72 3.45
C THR A 17 -4.01 -13.50 2.82
N LYS A 18 -2.68 -13.37 2.92
CA LYS A 18 -1.92 -12.30 2.23
C LYS A 18 -2.13 -12.37 0.71
N ALA A 19 -2.05 -13.56 0.12
CA ALA A 19 -2.23 -13.75 -1.31
C ALA A 19 -3.65 -13.39 -1.77
N TYR A 20 -4.68 -13.76 -0.99
CA TYR A 20 -6.06 -13.36 -1.27
C TYR A 20 -6.21 -11.84 -1.23
N ILE A 21 -5.74 -11.17 -0.17
CA ILE A 21 -5.80 -9.71 -0.03
C ILE A 21 -5.13 -9.01 -1.22
N ARG A 22 -3.91 -9.41 -1.58
CA ARG A 22 -3.16 -8.88 -2.73
C ARG A 22 -3.92 -9.05 -4.04
N LYS A 23 -4.42 -10.26 -4.30
CA LYS A 23 -5.15 -10.60 -5.53
C LYS A 23 -6.44 -9.80 -5.66
N THR A 24 -7.22 -9.71 -4.57
CA THR A 24 -8.50 -8.98 -4.57
C THR A 24 -8.27 -7.49 -4.70
N PHE A 25 -7.23 -6.93 -4.06
CA PHE A 25 -6.83 -5.53 -4.24
C PHE A 25 -6.48 -5.22 -5.70
N TYR A 26 -5.65 -6.05 -6.33
CA TYR A 26 -5.27 -5.88 -7.74
C TYR A 26 -6.50 -5.91 -8.66
N ALA A 27 -7.46 -6.83 -8.41
CA ALA A 27 -8.71 -6.87 -9.16
C ALA A 27 -9.60 -5.63 -8.89
N GLY A 28 -9.55 -5.07 -7.69
CA GLY A 28 -10.28 -3.86 -7.29
C GLY A 28 -9.86 -2.61 -8.03
N VAL A 29 -8.65 -2.59 -8.62
CA VAL A 29 -8.19 -1.49 -9.47
C VAL A 29 -9.19 -1.25 -10.61
N GLU A 30 -9.71 -2.29 -11.24
CA GLU A 30 -10.63 -2.20 -12.39
C GLU A 30 -12.08 -2.58 -12.05
N SER A 31 -12.38 -2.96 -10.81
CA SER A 31 -13.71 -3.43 -10.41
C SER A 31 -14.11 -2.89 -9.03
N GLU A 32 -15.15 -2.06 -8.99
CA GLU A 32 -15.76 -1.58 -7.75
C GLU A 32 -16.19 -2.72 -6.84
N ALA A 33 -16.87 -3.73 -7.39
CA ALA A 33 -17.29 -4.92 -6.64
C ALA A 33 -16.12 -5.64 -5.95
N LYS A 34 -14.93 -5.67 -6.56
CA LYS A 34 -13.73 -6.25 -5.94
C LYS A 34 -13.11 -5.35 -4.88
N ALA A 35 -13.17 -4.03 -5.05
CA ALA A 35 -12.78 -3.09 -4.01
C ALA A 35 -13.68 -3.24 -2.77
N GLU A 36 -15.00 -3.32 -2.97
CA GLU A 36 -15.99 -3.57 -1.91
C GLU A 36 -15.78 -4.95 -1.25
N GLU A 37 -15.55 -5.99 -2.05
CA GLU A 37 -15.24 -7.34 -1.55
C GLU A 37 -14.06 -7.29 -0.58
N LEU A 38 -12.96 -6.63 -0.96
CA LEU A 38 -11.78 -6.52 -0.10
C LEU A 38 -12.06 -5.70 1.16
N PHE A 39 -12.71 -4.55 1.04
CA PHE A 39 -13.06 -3.69 2.18
C PHE A 39 -13.89 -4.47 3.21
N ASN A 40 -14.95 -5.14 2.75
CA ASN A 40 -15.83 -5.93 3.60
C ASN A 40 -15.14 -7.16 4.18
N TYR A 41 -14.29 -7.83 3.38
CA TYR A 41 -13.47 -8.94 3.86
C TYR A 41 -12.57 -8.51 5.01
N ILE A 42 -11.92 -7.34 4.91
CA ILE A 42 -11.05 -6.85 5.96
C ILE A 42 -11.83 -6.54 7.23
N GLU A 43 -12.93 -5.80 7.13
CA GLU A 43 -13.74 -5.47 8.31
C GLU A 43 -14.29 -6.72 9.01
N LYS A 44 -14.72 -7.72 8.23
CA LYS A 44 -15.27 -8.97 8.74
C LYS A 44 -14.23 -9.80 9.48
N ASN A 45 -13.01 -9.92 8.95
CA ASN A 45 -12.00 -10.84 9.47
C ASN A 45 -11.01 -10.19 10.45
N PHE A 46 -10.81 -8.88 10.38
CA PHE A 46 -9.84 -8.15 11.20
C PHE A 46 -10.46 -7.01 12.03
N GLY A 47 -11.77 -6.78 11.90
CA GLY A 47 -12.49 -5.71 12.57
C GLY A 47 -12.23 -4.33 11.95
N LYS A 48 -12.66 -3.26 12.63
CA LYS A 48 -12.51 -1.87 12.14
C LYS A 48 -11.40 -1.08 12.82
N LYS A 49 -10.87 -1.58 13.95
CA LYS A 49 -9.89 -0.86 14.78
C LYS A 49 -8.49 -1.07 14.24
N LEU A 50 -7.88 -0.05 13.62
CA LEU A 50 -6.52 -0.10 13.08
C LEU A 50 -5.47 -0.55 14.11
N SER A 51 -5.66 -0.22 15.39
CA SER A 51 -4.77 -0.63 16.49
C SER A 51 -4.71 -2.14 16.72
N LYS A 52 -5.68 -2.90 16.18
CA LYS A 52 -5.73 -4.36 16.22
C LYS A 52 -5.28 -5.02 14.92
N MET A 53 -4.97 -4.24 13.89
CA MET A 53 -4.50 -4.73 12.60
C MET A 53 -2.97 -4.75 12.53
N SER A 54 -2.43 -5.71 11.76
CA SER A 54 -1.05 -5.62 11.29
C SER A 54 -0.89 -4.44 10.33
N PRO A 55 0.33 -3.90 10.14
CA PRO A 55 0.58 -2.85 9.15
C PRO A 55 0.12 -3.25 7.75
N PHE A 56 0.32 -4.51 7.36
CA PHE A 56 -0.14 -5.04 6.09
C PHE A 56 -1.67 -4.90 5.92
N VAL A 57 -2.48 -5.37 6.89
CA VAL A 57 -3.95 -5.27 6.77
C VAL A 57 -4.42 -3.83 6.82
N ALA A 58 -3.84 -3.00 7.70
CA ALA A 58 -4.21 -1.59 7.77
C ALA A 58 -3.93 -0.86 6.44
N ALA A 59 -2.81 -1.18 5.78
CA ALA A 59 -2.48 -0.63 4.47
C ALA A 59 -3.49 -1.07 3.40
N TYR A 60 -3.81 -2.37 3.32
CA TYR A 60 -4.79 -2.87 2.35
C TYR A 60 -6.23 -2.44 2.65
N TYR A 61 -6.55 -2.13 3.91
CA TYR A 61 -7.83 -1.53 4.28
C TYR A 61 -7.95 -0.10 3.75
N GLY A 62 -6.88 0.69 3.94
CA GLY A 62 -6.81 2.01 3.34
C GLY A 62 -6.79 1.96 1.81
N GLY A 63 -6.03 1.02 1.25
CA GLY A 63 -5.98 0.76 -0.18
C GLY A 63 -7.35 0.47 -0.77
N SER A 64 -8.12 -0.47 -0.20
CA SER A 64 -9.47 -0.76 -0.71
C SER A 64 -10.40 0.45 -0.64
N GLU A 65 -10.31 1.26 0.41
CA GLU A 65 -11.08 2.49 0.52
C GLU A 65 -10.69 3.54 -0.53
N THR A 66 -9.39 3.68 -0.87
CA THR A 66 -8.97 4.52 -2.01
C THR A 66 -9.44 3.99 -3.36
N LEU A 67 -9.64 2.68 -3.50
CA LEU A 67 -10.25 2.09 -4.70
C LEU A 67 -11.75 2.38 -4.75
N LEU A 68 -12.46 2.33 -3.62
CA LEU A 68 -13.84 2.80 -3.55
C LEU A 68 -13.94 4.28 -3.93
N ALA A 69 -12.98 5.10 -3.51
CA ALA A 69 -12.87 6.50 -3.96
C ALA A 69 -12.69 6.64 -5.48
N LYS A 70 -11.89 5.76 -6.11
CA LYS A 70 -11.72 5.74 -7.58
C LYS A 70 -13.05 5.54 -8.30
N HIS A 71 -13.89 4.63 -7.78
CA HIS A 71 -15.14 4.20 -8.42
C HIS A 71 -16.37 5.04 -8.05
N ALA A 72 -16.33 5.80 -6.94
CA ALA A 72 -17.48 6.57 -6.48
C ALA A 72 -18.02 7.59 -7.53
N GLY A 73 -19.32 7.86 -7.52
CA GLY A 73 -19.95 8.74 -8.52
C GLY A 73 -19.84 10.25 -8.25
N ASN A 74 -19.66 10.66 -7.00
CA ASN A 74 -19.72 12.08 -6.60
C ASN A 74 -18.42 12.58 -5.93
N PRO A 75 -18.00 13.86 -6.15
CA PRO A 75 -16.71 14.37 -5.68
C PRO A 75 -16.52 14.39 -4.16
N PHE A 76 -17.59 14.60 -3.38
CA PHE A 76 -17.50 14.65 -1.92
C PHE A 76 -17.16 13.28 -1.34
N THR A 77 -17.93 12.25 -1.72
CA THR A 77 -17.65 10.86 -1.32
C THR A 77 -16.29 10.39 -1.83
N LYS A 78 -15.87 10.78 -3.04
CA LYS A 78 -14.51 10.49 -3.52
C LYS A 78 -13.44 11.02 -2.58
N LEU A 79 -13.55 12.30 -2.19
CA LEU A 79 -12.55 12.95 -1.36
C LEU A 79 -12.54 12.37 0.06
N ASP A 80 -13.71 12.09 0.63
CA ASP A 80 -13.84 11.50 1.97
C ASP A 80 -13.22 10.09 2.02
N LEU A 81 -13.56 9.23 1.06
CA LEU A 81 -12.99 7.88 0.96
C LEU A 81 -11.49 7.91 0.69
N LEU A 82 -11.02 8.82 -0.18
CA LEU A 82 -9.60 8.99 -0.47
C LEU A 82 -8.82 9.37 0.80
N ASN A 83 -9.28 10.39 1.53
CA ASN A 83 -8.59 10.84 2.73
C ASN A 83 -8.61 9.77 3.83
N ALA A 84 -9.76 9.12 4.05
CA ALA A 84 -9.87 8.02 4.99
C ALA A 84 -8.91 6.86 4.64
N GLY A 85 -8.77 6.56 3.34
CA GLY A 85 -7.89 5.50 2.87
C GLY A 85 -6.41 5.86 3.05
N LEU A 86 -6.03 7.09 2.69
CA LEU A 86 -4.67 7.60 2.88
C LEU A 86 -4.27 7.65 4.37
N ASP A 87 -5.19 8.02 5.27
CA ASP A 87 -4.94 8.03 6.71
C ASP A 87 -4.65 6.62 7.26
N LYS A 88 -5.40 5.61 6.79
CA LYS A 88 -5.17 4.20 7.14
C LYS A 88 -3.82 3.70 6.62
N ILE A 89 -3.43 4.07 5.40
CA ILE A 89 -2.11 3.74 4.85
C ILE A 89 -1.00 4.45 5.64
N ALA A 90 -1.16 5.75 5.94
CA ALA A 90 -0.20 6.50 6.74
C ALA A 90 -0.04 5.89 8.16
N TYR A 91 -1.12 5.41 8.76
CA TYR A 91 -1.08 4.66 10.01
C TYR A 91 -0.23 3.39 9.89
N ALA A 92 -0.44 2.60 8.84
CA ALA A 92 0.34 1.39 8.57
C ALA A 92 1.84 1.71 8.38
N MET A 93 2.15 2.77 7.65
CA MET A 93 3.52 3.21 7.38
C MET A 93 4.26 3.67 8.62
N LYS A 94 3.59 4.34 9.57
CA LYS A 94 4.20 4.70 10.87
C LYS A 94 4.69 3.46 11.62
N LYS A 95 4.02 2.32 11.47
CA LYS A 95 4.39 1.05 12.10
C LYS A 95 5.39 0.23 11.28
N SER A 96 5.38 0.37 9.96
CA SER A 96 6.29 -0.34 9.06
C SER A 96 6.89 0.62 8.03
N PRO A 97 7.79 1.52 8.45
CA PRO A 97 8.27 2.62 7.61
C PRO A 97 9.12 2.16 6.42
N ASN A 98 9.68 0.95 6.50
CA ASN A 98 10.53 0.35 5.46
C ASN A 98 9.80 -0.73 4.64
N SER A 99 8.47 -0.87 4.77
CA SER A 99 7.73 -1.78 3.91
C SER A 99 7.66 -1.22 2.49
N LEU A 100 8.41 -1.85 1.57
CA LEU A 100 8.38 -1.51 0.14
C LEU A 100 6.96 -1.60 -0.43
N GLU A 101 6.22 -2.65 -0.08
CA GLU A 101 4.84 -2.86 -0.54
C GLU A 101 3.91 -1.71 -0.13
N ILE A 102 3.93 -1.32 1.15
CA ILE A 102 3.05 -0.25 1.66
C ILE A 102 3.44 1.11 1.06
N ARG A 103 4.75 1.41 1.00
CA ARG A 103 5.28 2.63 0.38
C ARG A 103 4.85 2.72 -1.09
N PHE A 104 5.04 1.64 -1.83
CA PHE A 104 4.69 1.58 -3.25
C PHE A 104 3.18 1.72 -3.47
N MET A 105 2.35 1.11 -2.62
CA MET A 105 0.90 1.27 -2.67
C MET A 105 0.50 2.75 -2.52
N ARG A 106 1.04 3.46 -1.53
CA ARG A 106 0.73 4.89 -1.37
C ARG A 106 1.26 5.72 -2.54
N PHE A 107 2.50 5.48 -2.96
CA PHE A 107 3.10 6.18 -4.10
C PHE A 107 2.26 6.03 -5.37
N SER A 108 1.78 4.82 -5.69
CA SER A 108 1.00 4.58 -6.90
C SER A 108 -0.37 5.27 -6.85
N ILE A 109 -1.02 5.33 -5.69
CA ILE A 109 -2.25 6.12 -5.49
C ILE A 109 -1.95 7.60 -5.70
N LEU A 110 -0.95 8.14 -4.99
CA LEU A 110 -0.58 9.56 -5.04
C LEU A 110 -0.08 9.99 -6.43
N HIS A 111 0.49 9.08 -7.22
CA HIS A 111 0.92 9.35 -8.60
C HIS A 111 -0.24 9.83 -9.48
N TYR A 112 -1.44 9.28 -9.30
CA TYR A 112 -2.63 9.58 -10.10
C TYR A 112 -3.49 10.72 -9.54
N LEU A 113 -3.17 11.26 -8.36
CA LEU A 113 -3.95 12.35 -7.78
C LEU A 113 -3.67 13.69 -8.48
N PRO A 114 -4.69 14.55 -8.65
CA PRO A 114 -4.49 15.93 -9.11
C PRO A 114 -3.62 16.75 -8.18
N PHE A 115 -2.77 17.62 -8.75
CA PHE A 115 -1.81 18.45 -8.01
C PHE A 115 -2.48 19.38 -6.98
N PHE A 116 -3.68 19.90 -7.26
CA PHE A 116 -4.38 20.81 -6.35
C PHE A 116 -4.81 20.16 -5.01
N LEU A 117 -4.64 18.84 -4.84
CA LEU A 117 -4.83 18.15 -3.56
C LEU A 117 -3.61 18.23 -2.62
N GLY A 118 -2.47 18.75 -3.09
CA GLY A 118 -1.32 19.08 -2.22
C GLY A 118 -0.64 17.87 -1.58
N ARG A 119 -0.54 16.74 -2.30
CA ARG A 119 0.06 15.48 -1.82
C ARG A 119 1.43 15.17 -2.42
N GLU A 120 2.03 16.13 -3.13
CA GLU A 120 3.30 15.96 -3.84
C GLU A 120 4.44 15.60 -2.90
N LYS A 121 4.50 16.25 -1.73
CA LYS A 121 5.55 15.95 -0.75
C LYS A 121 5.50 14.50 -0.30
N GLU A 122 4.32 13.98 0.04
CA GLU A 122 4.16 12.60 0.49
C GLU A 122 4.58 11.61 -0.60
N ARG A 123 4.20 11.90 -1.85
CA ARG A 123 4.56 11.10 -3.02
C ARG A 123 6.07 11.06 -3.24
N ASP A 124 6.72 12.22 -3.16
CA ASP A 124 8.15 12.35 -3.44
C ASP A 124 9.00 11.75 -2.30
N ASP A 125 8.55 11.89 -1.05
CA ASP A 125 9.12 11.20 0.12
C ASP A 125 9.05 9.67 -0.06
N ASP A 126 7.91 9.14 -0.51
CA ASP A 126 7.76 7.70 -0.76
C ASP A 126 8.64 7.21 -1.90
N LEU A 127 8.70 7.95 -3.01
CA LEU A 127 9.55 7.61 -4.15
C LEU A 127 11.03 7.50 -3.74
N ALA A 128 11.51 8.43 -2.91
CA ALA A 128 12.88 8.39 -2.41
C ALA A 128 13.15 7.11 -1.58
N VAL A 129 12.22 6.75 -0.68
CA VAL A 129 12.37 5.53 0.14
C VAL A 129 12.24 4.26 -0.72
N ILE A 130 11.29 4.21 -1.65
CA ILE A 130 11.10 3.08 -2.58
C ILE A 130 12.39 2.83 -3.37
N TYR A 131 13.01 3.88 -3.90
CA TYR A 131 14.27 3.76 -4.63
C TYR A 131 15.36 3.10 -3.77
N GLU A 132 15.56 3.57 -2.54
CA GLU A 132 16.57 3.01 -1.63
C GLU A 132 16.27 1.54 -1.25
N LEU A 133 15.01 1.19 -0.98
CA LEU A 133 14.60 -0.18 -0.67
C LEU A 133 14.81 -1.13 -1.85
N LEU A 134 14.47 -0.70 -3.07
CA LEU A 134 14.70 -1.49 -4.29
C LEU A 134 16.19 -1.74 -4.52
N LEU A 135 17.06 -0.75 -4.29
CA LEU A 135 18.51 -0.93 -4.42
C LEU A 135 19.10 -1.88 -3.38
N LYS A 136 18.59 -1.83 -2.15
CA LYS A 136 18.98 -2.75 -1.06
C LYS A 136 18.53 -4.19 -1.31
N LYS A 137 17.63 -4.40 -2.28
CA LYS A 137 16.95 -5.68 -2.51
C LYS A 137 16.22 -6.17 -1.25
N ASP A 138 15.77 -5.22 -0.43
CA ASP A 138 15.03 -5.48 0.80
C ASP A 138 13.55 -5.56 0.45
N TYR A 139 13.15 -6.75 0.04
CA TYR A 139 11.80 -7.02 -0.46
C TYR A 139 10.95 -7.58 0.66
N SER A 140 9.92 -6.85 1.04
CA SER A 140 8.91 -7.28 2.00
C SER A 140 8.10 -8.47 1.46
N GLU A 141 8.59 -9.70 1.55
CA GLU A 141 7.89 -10.93 1.09
C GLU A 141 7.30 -10.84 -0.34
N LEU A 142 7.85 -9.99 -1.21
CA LEU A 142 7.35 -9.78 -2.57
C LEU A 142 8.04 -10.75 -3.52
N ASP A 143 7.27 -11.35 -4.42
CA ASP A 143 7.84 -12.17 -5.50
C ASP A 143 8.53 -11.28 -6.55
N LYS A 144 9.43 -11.89 -7.34
CA LYS A 144 10.23 -11.19 -8.35
C LYS A 144 9.36 -10.47 -9.39
N LYS A 145 8.23 -11.04 -9.81
CA LYS A 145 7.34 -10.40 -10.80
C LYS A 145 6.75 -9.12 -10.23
N THR A 146 6.33 -9.14 -8.96
CA THR A 146 5.83 -7.94 -8.27
C THR A 146 6.93 -6.87 -8.15
N GLN A 147 8.15 -7.25 -7.76
CA GLN A 147 9.28 -6.32 -7.68
C GLN A 147 9.60 -5.68 -9.05
N ASP A 148 9.62 -6.48 -10.12
CA ASP A 148 9.86 -5.99 -11.47
C ASP A 148 8.76 -5.03 -11.95
N GLY A 149 7.51 -5.32 -11.59
CA GLY A 149 6.37 -4.42 -11.82
C GLY A 149 6.55 -3.08 -11.10
N MET A 150 7.01 -3.09 -9.85
CA MET A 150 7.28 -1.87 -9.09
C MET A 150 8.41 -1.05 -9.72
N ILE A 151 9.51 -1.70 -10.12
CA ILE A 151 10.63 -1.03 -10.79
C ILE A 151 10.17 -0.39 -12.11
N LYS A 152 9.42 -1.12 -12.94
CA LYS A 152 8.87 -0.61 -14.21
C LYS A 152 7.96 0.57 -13.96
N PHE A 153 7.03 0.48 -13.02
CA PHE A 153 6.13 1.57 -12.68
C PHE A 153 6.89 2.83 -12.22
N VAL A 154 7.90 2.68 -11.36
CA VAL A 154 8.74 3.82 -10.93
C VAL A 154 9.42 4.49 -12.12
N LEU A 155 9.96 3.71 -13.06
CA LEU A 155 10.59 4.24 -14.28
C LEU A 155 9.55 4.89 -15.22
N GLU A 156 8.40 4.27 -15.42
CA GLU A 156 7.33 4.75 -16.31
C GLU A 156 6.60 5.98 -15.75
N SER A 157 6.59 6.16 -14.42
CA SER A 157 5.97 7.31 -13.77
C SER A 157 6.60 8.67 -14.14
N ASP A 158 7.81 8.65 -14.70
CA ASP A 158 8.67 9.81 -15.00
C ASP A 158 8.92 10.75 -13.81
N ARG A 159 8.71 10.26 -12.58
CA ARG A 159 8.95 11.04 -11.34
C ARG A 159 10.37 10.87 -10.79
N LEU A 160 11.04 9.77 -11.13
CA LEU A 160 12.41 9.50 -10.68
C LEU A 160 13.43 10.34 -11.47
N GLU A 161 14.32 11.01 -10.74
CA GLU A 161 15.44 11.77 -11.32
C GLU A 161 16.19 11.00 -12.40
N LYS A 162 16.44 11.65 -13.55
CA LYS A 162 17.03 11.01 -14.74
C LYS A 162 18.37 10.30 -14.45
N SER A 163 19.18 10.86 -13.56
CA SER A 163 20.47 10.27 -13.12
C SER A 163 20.33 8.96 -12.36
N LYS A 164 19.21 8.73 -11.66
CA LYS A 164 18.95 7.52 -10.86
C LYS A 164 18.38 6.36 -11.68
N ARG A 165 17.74 6.66 -12.82
CA ARG A 165 17.03 5.69 -13.67
C ARG A 165 17.93 4.54 -14.18
N PRO A 166 19.17 4.77 -14.67
CA PRO A 166 20.00 3.68 -15.17
C PRO A 166 20.31 2.64 -14.09
N LYS A 167 20.62 3.09 -12.87
CA LYS A 167 20.91 2.21 -11.72
C LYS A 167 19.69 1.38 -11.32
N LEU A 168 18.50 1.95 -11.36
CA LEU A 168 17.28 1.21 -11.06
C LEU A 168 16.96 0.19 -12.18
N SER A 169 17.09 0.59 -13.45
CA SER A 169 16.83 -0.29 -14.59
C SER A 169 17.74 -1.53 -14.65
N SER A 170 18.97 -1.45 -14.12
CA SER A 170 19.86 -2.60 -14.09
C SER A 170 19.40 -3.74 -13.18
N LEU A 171 18.42 -3.50 -12.29
CA LEU A 171 17.83 -4.52 -11.43
C LEU A 171 16.82 -5.44 -12.14
N LEU A 172 16.40 -5.08 -13.36
CA LEU A 172 15.50 -5.89 -14.20
C LEU A 172 16.24 -6.96 -15.03
N LYS A 173 17.58 -6.96 -14.99
CA LYS A 173 18.44 -7.96 -15.63
C LYS A 173 18.65 -9.14 -14.69
#